data_AF-A0A6L8GIF9-F1
#
_entry.id   AF-A0A6L8GIF9-F1
#
_cell.length_a   1.000
_cell.length_b   1.000
_cell.length_c   1.000
_cell.angle_alpha   90.00
_cell.angle_beta   90.00
_cell.angle_gamma   90.00
#
_symmetry.space_group_name_H-M   'P 1'
#
loop_
_entity.id
_entity.type
_entity.pdbx_description
1 polymer ?
#
loop_
_entity_poly.entity_id
_entity_poly.type
_entity_poly.pdbx_seq_one_letter_code
_entity_poly.pdbx_strand_id
1 'polypeptide(L)'
;AAPSGDRRLAVQREIEWLRMPPRVRTANARARMQDRAGAGAGSAVVEAENLIKGSGARALIGGLSFELPPGAIAGVLGPGRCGKTTLLGLIAGEVAPDAGTIRLGADIRAALLEAPDGGPCPDPAPRLAELQQTGVNLVLLDEPERGLDIDGMRALEEALLAFPGALVVATADRRLLHRTATHILAFEGDSRVEWFPGAYAAYEADRRRRLGRAAEQPHRIRFKKLTRG
;
A
#
# COMPACT_ATOMS: atom_id res chain seq x y z
N ALA A 1 41.54 -20.09 9.89
CA ALA A 1 41.07 -18.75 10.27
C ALA A 1 39.55 -18.80 10.35
N ALA A 2 38.99 -18.69 11.56
CA ALA A 2 37.55 -18.74 11.78
C ALA A 2 36.91 -17.39 11.41
N PRO A 3 35.80 -17.34 10.66
CA PRO A 3 35.03 -16.12 10.50
C PRO A 3 34.22 -15.81 11.76
N SER A 4 34.30 -14.54 12.16
CA SER A 4 33.71 -13.82 13.29
C SER A 4 32.25 -14.14 13.63
N GLY A 5 31.96 -14.22 14.94
CA GLY A 5 30.68 -14.64 15.54
C GLY A 5 29.44 -13.80 15.22
N ASP A 6 29.56 -12.68 14.53
CA ASP A 6 28.46 -11.75 14.24
C ASP A 6 27.44 -12.29 13.22
N ARG A 7 27.89 -13.02 12.19
CA ARG A 7 26.98 -13.62 11.19
C ARG A 7 26.12 -14.74 11.75
N ARG A 8 26.60 -15.43 12.80
CA ARG A 8 25.84 -16.50 13.45
C ARG A 8 24.71 -15.94 14.30
N LEU A 9 24.93 -14.80 14.98
CA LEU A 9 23.91 -14.17 15.82
C LEU A 9 22.76 -13.58 15.00
N ALA A 10 23.05 -12.99 13.83
CA ALA A 10 22.03 -12.46 12.92
C ALA A 10 21.10 -13.57 12.41
N VAL A 11 21.67 -14.68 11.94
CA VAL A 11 20.92 -15.86 11.48
C VAL A 11 20.15 -16.53 12.62
N GLN A 12 20.69 -16.54 13.84
CA GLN A 12 20.01 -17.12 15.01
C GLN A 12 18.74 -16.33 15.40
N ARG A 13 18.79 -14.98 15.35
CA ARG A 13 17.63 -14.11 15.63
C ARG A 13 16.55 -14.24 14.57
N GLU A 14 16.93 -14.52 13.33
CA GLU A 14 16.03 -14.72 12.20
C GLU A 14 15.30 -16.07 12.27
N ILE A 15 16.00 -17.13 12.68
CA ILE A 15 15.41 -18.45 12.94
C ILE A 15 14.48 -18.40 14.18
N GLU A 16 14.81 -17.59 15.18
CA GLU A 16 13.97 -17.37 16.36
C GLU A 16 12.68 -16.61 16.01
N TRP A 17 12.75 -15.65 15.08
CA TRP A 17 11.59 -14.94 14.52
C TRP A 17 10.63 -15.86 13.74
N LEU A 18 11.17 -16.85 13.02
CA LEU A 18 10.39 -17.86 12.29
C LEU A 18 9.67 -18.87 13.20
N ARG A 19 10.08 -19.00 14.46
CA ARG A 19 9.50 -19.96 15.44
C ARG A 19 8.40 -19.36 16.33
N MET A 20 8.08 -18.07 16.19
CA MET A 20 7.07 -17.42 17.03
C MET A 20 5.62 -17.76 16.59
N PRO A 21 4.71 -18.08 17.53
CA PRO A 21 3.34 -18.46 17.18
C PRO A 21 2.51 -17.29 16.62
N PRO A 22 1.61 -17.54 15.64
CA PRO A 22 0.92 -16.53 14.83
C PRO A 22 0.04 -15.52 15.60
N ARG A 23 -0.25 -15.79 16.89
CA ARG A 23 -1.03 -14.88 17.76
C ARG A 23 -0.27 -13.61 18.17
N VAL A 24 1.05 -13.57 18.00
CA VAL A 24 1.88 -12.36 18.25
C VAL A 24 1.91 -11.42 17.03
N ARG A 25 1.55 -11.89 15.83
CA ARG A 25 1.64 -11.11 14.58
C ARG A 25 0.46 -10.14 14.36
N THR A 26 -0.75 -10.48 14.83
CA THR A 26 -1.92 -9.58 14.82
C THR A 26 -1.94 -8.57 15.98
N ALA A 27 -1.18 -8.81 17.05
CA ALA A 27 -1.00 -7.84 18.13
C ALA A 27 -0.22 -6.59 17.65
N ASN A 28 0.68 -6.74 16.68
CA ASN A 28 1.50 -5.64 16.14
C ASN A 28 0.71 -4.62 15.31
N ALA A 29 -0.32 -5.01 14.57
CA ALA A 29 -1.16 -4.04 13.83
C ALA A 29 -1.93 -3.11 14.79
N ARG A 30 -2.39 -3.64 15.92
CA ARG A 30 -3.11 -2.89 16.97
C ARG A 30 -2.15 -2.08 17.86
N ALA A 31 -0.99 -2.66 18.20
CA ALA A 31 0.08 -1.97 18.95
C ALA A 31 0.69 -0.81 18.15
N ARG A 32 0.87 -0.96 16.83
CA ARG A 32 1.35 0.12 15.93
C ARG A 32 0.38 1.31 15.84
N MET A 33 -0.93 1.08 15.99
CA MET A 33 -1.93 2.15 16.06
C MET A 33 -1.98 2.85 17.43
N GLN A 34 -1.77 2.12 18.52
CA GLN A 34 -1.90 2.66 19.89
C GLN A 34 -0.69 3.48 20.35
N ASP A 35 0.50 3.29 19.77
CA ASP A 35 1.73 3.96 20.20
C ASP A 35 1.97 5.37 19.59
N ARG A 36 1.02 5.90 18.80
CA ARG A 36 1.30 7.02 17.86
C ARG A 36 0.39 8.24 17.91
N ALA A 37 -0.35 8.44 19.00
CA ALA A 37 -1.09 9.69 19.22
C ALA A 37 -0.21 10.93 19.52
N GLY A 38 1.09 10.93 19.16
CA GLY A 38 2.05 11.95 19.57
C GLY A 38 3.22 12.29 18.64
N ALA A 39 3.23 11.87 17.37
CA ALA A 39 4.33 12.20 16.44
C ALA A 39 3.96 13.38 15.53
N GLY A 40 4.75 14.46 15.57
CA GLY A 40 4.54 15.70 14.82
C GLY A 40 4.70 15.60 13.30
N ALA A 41 4.30 16.68 12.64
CA ALA A 41 4.18 16.91 11.19
C ALA A 41 5.52 16.89 10.38
N GLY A 42 6.43 15.98 10.69
CA GLY A 42 7.67 15.74 9.93
C GLY A 42 8.03 14.27 9.81
N SER A 43 7.07 13.37 10.07
CA SER A 43 7.29 11.92 10.09
C SER A 43 6.60 11.18 8.94
N ALA A 44 5.86 11.86 8.07
CA ALA A 44 5.16 11.22 6.97
C ALA A 44 6.13 10.63 5.92
N VAL A 45 5.78 9.45 5.42
CA VAL A 45 6.49 8.82 4.29
C VAL A 45 6.04 9.44 2.97
N VAL A 46 4.73 9.66 2.82
CA VAL A 46 4.13 10.29 1.65
C VAL A 46 3.13 11.33 2.14
N GLU A 47 3.24 12.54 1.62
CA GLU A 47 2.27 13.62 1.82
C GLU A 47 1.68 14.02 0.47
N ALA A 48 0.35 13.95 0.39
CA ALA A 48 -0.39 14.37 -0.79
C ALA A 48 -1.39 15.45 -0.39
N GLU A 49 -1.42 16.54 -1.15
CA GLU A 49 -2.32 17.67 -0.94
C GLU A 49 -3.06 17.98 -2.24
N ASN A 50 -4.39 17.91 -2.19
CA ASN A 50 -5.32 18.27 -3.27
C ASN A 50 -4.92 17.70 -4.64
N LEU A 51 -4.47 16.44 -4.66
CA LEU A 51 -4.03 15.79 -5.89
C LEU A 51 -5.17 15.69 -6.90
N ILE A 52 -4.90 16.17 -8.11
CA ILE A 52 -5.76 16.03 -9.26
C ILE A 52 -4.97 15.32 -10.36
N LYS A 53 -5.55 14.26 -10.91
CA LYS A 53 -4.99 13.58 -12.06
C LYS A 53 -6.05 13.09 -13.03
N GLY A 54 -5.84 13.39 -14.30
CA GLY A 54 -6.59 12.92 -15.44
C GLY A 54 -5.81 11.96 -16.33
N SER A 55 -6.55 11.25 -17.17
CA SER A 55 -6.03 10.51 -18.32
C SER A 55 -6.94 10.73 -19.52
N GLY A 56 -6.42 11.40 -20.55
CA GLY A 56 -7.22 11.89 -21.68
C GLY A 56 -8.37 12.79 -21.23
N ALA A 57 -9.61 12.41 -21.54
CA ALA A 57 -10.82 13.15 -21.17
C ALA A 57 -11.43 12.77 -19.80
N ARG A 58 -10.81 11.85 -19.05
CA ARG A 58 -11.35 11.31 -17.79
C ARG A 58 -10.54 11.79 -16.59
N ALA A 59 -11.20 12.36 -15.59
CA ALA A 59 -10.56 12.58 -14.29
C ALA A 59 -10.47 11.23 -13.54
N LEU A 60 -9.27 10.85 -13.09
CA LEU A 60 -9.03 9.64 -12.31
C LEU A 60 -9.04 9.96 -10.81
N ILE A 61 -8.41 11.05 -10.42
CA ILE A 61 -8.29 11.53 -9.04
C ILE A 61 -8.69 13.01 -9.02
N GLY A 62 -9.57 13.40 -8.10
CA GLY A 62 -10.03 14.78 -7.94
C GLY A 62 -9.98 15.24 -6.49
N GLY A 63 -8.89 15.91 -6.12
CA GLY A 63 -8.73 16.54 -4.79
C GLY A 63 -8.34 15.56 -3.69
N LEU A 64 -7.52 14.55 -3.98
CA LEU A 64 -7.07 13.58 -2.98
C LEU A 64 -5.99 14.21 -2.08
N SER A 65 -6.22 14.19 -0.77
CA SER A 65 -5.22 14.53 0.25
C SER A 65 -5.07 13.37 1.22
N PHE A 66 -3.83 12.95 1.48
CA PHE A 66 -3.53 11.90 2.45
C PHE A 66 -2.12 12.04 3.00
N GLU A 67 -1.90 11.42 4.15
CA GLU A 67 -0.59 11.31 4.79
C GLU A 67 -0.34 9.83 5.09
N LEU A 68 0.69 9.24 4.50
CA LEU A 68 1.09 7.86 4.76
C LEU A 68 2.14 7.83 5.87
N PRO A 69 1.83 7.31 7.07
CA PRO A 69 2.80 7.27 8.15
C PRO A 69 3.83 6.13 7.97
N PRO A 70 4.97 6.19 8.68
CA PRO A 70 6.02 5.15 8.61
C PRO A 70 5.52 3.77 9.03
N GLY A 71 5.89 2.72 8.32
CA GLY A 71 5.46 1.35 8.65
C GLY A 71 3.99 1.07 8.38
N ALA A 72 3.28 2.00 7.71
CA ALA A 72 1.91 1.78 7.26
C ALA A 72 1.87 0.84 6.06
N ILE A 73 0.85 -0.01 6.03
CA ILE A 73 0.44 -0.78 4.86
C ILE A 73 -0.86 -0.18 4.35
N ALA A 74 -0.78 0.59 3.26
CA ALA A 74 -1.92 1.21 2.60
C ALA A 74 -2.42 0.32 1.45
N GLY A 75 -3.64 -0.20 1.59
CA GLY A 75 -4.31 -0.94 0.53
C GLY A 75 -5.01 -0.01 -0.45
N VAL A 76 -4.64 -0.06 -1.72
CA VAL A 76 -5.32 0.68 -2.79
C VAL A 76 -6.35 -0.24 -3.46
N LEU A 77 -7.63 0.03 -3.23
CA LEU A 77 -8.73 -0.74 -3.84
C LEU A 77 -9.55 0.09 -4.81
N GLY A 78 -10.12 -0.61 -5.79
CA GLY A 78 -10.99 -0.01 -6.78
C GLY A 78 -11.23 -0.97 -7.95
N PRO A 79 -12.30 -0.74 -8.74
CA PRO A 79 -12.55 -1.44 -9.98
C PRO A 79 -11.37 -1.38 -10.95
N GLY A 80 -11.28 -2.33 -11.88
CA GLY A 80 -10.25 -2.31 -12.91
C GLY A 80 -10.25 -0.98 -13.68
N ARG A 81 -9.05 -0.46 -13.98
CA ARG A 81 -8.84 0.81 -14.71
C ARG A 81 -9.40 2.07 -14.03
N CYS A 82 -9.49 2.09 -12.69
CA CYS A 82 -9.88 3.30 -11.96
C CYS A 82 -8.74 4.31 -11.70
N GLY A 83 -7.47 3.89 -11.88
CA GLY A 83 -6.30 4.75 -11.65
C GLY A 83 -5.34 4.29 -10.56
N LYS A 84 -5.42 3.04 -10.06
CA LYS A 84 -4.50 2.49 -9.04
C LYS A 84 -3.03 2.59 -9.47
N THR A 85 -2.68 2.02 -10.62
CA THR A 85 -1.33 2.14 -11.21
C THR A 85 -0.90 3.60 -11.37
N THR A 86 -1.83 4.47 -11.79
CA THR A 86 -1.54 5.92 -11.90
C THR A 86 -1.24 6.56 -10.55
N LEU A 87 -1.93 6.17 -9.48
CA LEU A 87 -1.64 6.62 -8.12
C LEU A 87 -0.26 6.13 -7.64
N LEU A 88 0.10 4.88 -7.95
CA LEU A 88 1.43 4.35 -7.66
C LEU A 88 2.52 5.14 -8.42
N GLY A 89 2.31 5.39 -9.72
CA GLY A 89 3.22 6.22 -10.53
C GLY A 89 3.33 7.67 -10.04
N LEU A 90 2.25 8.26 -9.49
CA LEU A 90 2.31 9.57 -8.83
C LEU A 90 3.20 9.54 -7.59
N ILE A 91 3.08 8.50 -6.76
CA ILE A 91 3.91 8.33 -5.55
C ILE A 91 5.38 8.06 -5.92
N ALA A 92 5.62 7.26 -6.95
CA ALA A 92 6.96 6.96 -7.47
C ALA A 92 7.65 8.16 -8.14
N GLY A 93 6.89 9.21 -8.49
CA GLY A 93 7.39 10.35 -9.27
C GLY A 93 7.52 10.06 -10.77
N GLU A 94 7.05 8.92 -11.25
CA GLU A 94 7.02 8.55 -12.67
C GLU A 94 5.91 9.28 -13.44
N VAL A 95 4.87 9.69 -12.73
CA VAL A 95 3.74 10.46 -13.27
C VAL A 95 3.64 11.78 -12.51
N ALA A 96 3.55 12.90 -13.23
CA ALA A 96 3.29 14.19 -12.62
C ALA A 96 1.78 14.40 -12.35
N PRO A 97 1.39 15.00 -11.21
CA PRO A 97 0.01 15.43 -10.99
C PRO A 97 -0.37 16.56 -11.96
N ASP A 98 -1.65 16.67 -12.30
CA ASP A 98 -2.15 17.80 -13.10
C ASP A 98 -2.37 19.04 -12.21
N ALA A 99 -2.70 18.83 -10.93
CA ALA A 99 -2.70 19.84 -9.88
C ALA A 99 -2.50 19.21 -8.50
N GLY A 100 -2.18 20.03 -7.50
CA GLY A 100 -1.83 19.59 -6.16
C GLY A 100 -0.36 19.19 -6.03
N THR A 101 0.02 18.68 -4.86
CA THR A 101 1.41 18.27 -4.59
C THR A 101 1.45 16.88 -3.99
N ILE A 102 2.48 16.12 -4.36
CA ILE A 102 2.87 14.89 -3.68
C ILE A 102 4.35 15.00 -3.32
N ARG A 103 4.70 14.66 -2.08
CA ARG A 103 6.07 14.70 -1.56
C ARG A 103 6.37 13.41 -0.84
N LEU A 104 7.59 12.91 -1.04
CA LEU A 104 8.17 11.87 -0.22
C LEU A 104 8.99 12.53 0.89
N GLY A 105 9.02 11.92 2.07
CA GLY A 105 9.90 12.37 3.15
C GLY A 105 11.37 12.34 2.71
N ALA A 106 12.20 13.20 3.30
CA ALA A 106 13.59 13.41 2.84
C ALA A 106 14.45 12.13 2.82
N ASP A 107 14.21 11.22 3.77
CA ASP A 107 14.95 9.95 3.90
C ASP A 107 14.24 8.77 3.23
N ILE A 108 13.19 9.02 2.45
CA ILE A 108 12.40 7.97 1.81
C ILE A 108 13.05 7.52 0.50
N ARG A 109 13.35 6.23 0.43
CA ARG A 109 13.81 5.52 -0.76
C ARG A 109 12.69 4.60 -1.20
N ALA A 110 12.01 5.01 -2.27
CA ALA A 110 10.89 4.28 -2.84
C ALA A 110 11.36 3.27 -3.89
N ALA A 111 10.70 2.12 -3.95
CA ALA A 111 10.80 1.19 -5.06
C ALA A 111 9.41 0.81 -5.56
N LEU A 112 9.22 0.88 -6.88
CA LEU A 112 8.04 0.36 -7.55
C LEU A 112 8.33 -1.07 -8.02
N LEU A 113 7.45 -2.00 -7.65
CA LEU A 113 7.54 -3.40 -8.00
C LEU A 113 6.45 -3.72 -9.02
N GLU A 114 6.86 -3.77 -10.28
CA GLU A 114 6.02 -4.19 -11.41
C GLU A 114 6.62 -5.43 -12.07
N ALA A 115 5.80 -6.15 -12.83
CA ALA A 115 6.31 -7.21 -13.67
C ALA A 115 6.99 -6.63 -14.93
N PRO A 116 8.17 -7.13 -15.34
CA PRO A 116 8.93 -6.59 -16.47
C PRO A 116 8.14 -6.48 -17.78
N ASP A 117 7.18 -7.38 -18.00
CA ASP A 117 6.37 -7.46 -19.22
C ASP A 117 4.87 -7.14 -18.98
N GLY A 118 4.54 -6.53 -17.84
CA GLY A 118 3.13 -6.37 -17.41
C GLY A 118 2.43 -7.69 -17.05
N GLY A 119 3.20 -8.77 -16.89
CA GLY A 119 2.75 -10.09 -16.43
C GLY A 119 2.60 -10.18 -14.89
N PRO A 120 2.57 -11.39 -14.31
CA PRO A 120 2.71 -11.57 -12.87
C PRO A 120 4.13 -11.21 -12.41
N CYS A 121 4.29 -10.61 -11.24
CA CYS A 121 5.61 -10.39 -10.64
C CYS A 121 6.23 -11.76 -10.28
N PRO A 122 7.46 -12.08 -10.73
CA PRO A 122 8.12 -13.31 -10.31
C PRO A 122 8.46 -13.21 -8.82
N ASP A 123 7.70 -13.95 -8.01
CA ASP A 123 7.80 -14.08 -6.55
C ASP A 123 8.09 -12.77 -5.79
N PRO A 124 7.05 -12.01 -5.37
CA PRO A 124 7.23 -10.72 -4.72
C PRO A 124 7.87 -10.81 -3.32
N ALA A 125 7.77 -11.96 -2.64
CA ALA A 125 8.28 -12.14 -1.28
C ALA A 125 9.81 -12.02 -1.17
N PRO A 126 10.64 -12.78 -1.91
CA PRO A 126 12.10 -12.61 -1.90
C PRO A 126 12.50 -11.21 -2.36
N ARG A 127 11.78 -10.62 -3.30
CA ARG A 127 12.09 -9.29 -3.80
C ARG A 127 11.92 -8.20 -2.74
N LEU A 128 10.91 -8.30 -1.87
CA LEU A 128 10.76 -7.41 -0.71
C LEU A 128 11.95 -7.51 0.26
N ALA A 129 12.44 -8.73 0.50
CA ALA A 129 13.60 -8.95 1.36
C ALA A 129 14.90 -8.39 0.75
N GLU A 130 15.07 -8.48 -0.58
CA GLU A 130 16.20 -7.85 -1.28
C GLU A 130 16.15 -6.31 -1.18
N LEU A 131 14.98 -5.71 -1.45
CA LEU A 131 14.79 -4.27 -1.38
C LEU A 131 15.07 -3.72 0.03
N GLN A 132 14.65 -4.45 1.06
CA GLN A 132 14.97 -4.09 2.44
C GLN A 132 16.49 -3.99 2.67
N GLN A 133 17.28 -4.90 2.10
CA GLN A 133 18.74 -4.91 2.26
C GLN A 133 19.43 -3.76 1.51
N THR A 134 18.80 -3.20 0.47
CA THR A 134 19.32 -2.03 -0.26
C THR A 134 18.95 -0.69 0.38
N GLY A 135 18.22 -0.73 1.51
CA GLY A 135 17.79 0.45 2.26
C GLY A 135 16.51 1.10 1.72
N VAL A 136 15.74 0.40 0.88
CA VAL A 136 14.40 0.82 0.47
C VAL A 136 13.46 0.74 1.68
N ASN A 137 12.72 1.82 1.93
CA ASN A 137 11.82 1.96 3.09
C ASN A 137 10.38 2.35 2.70
N LEU A 138 10.11 2.49 1.39
CA LEU A 138 8.77 2.54 0.80
C LEU A 138 8.72 1.58 -0.40
N VAL A 139 7.79 0.62 -0.41
CA VAL A 139 7.56 -0.23 -1.59
C VAL A 139 6.13 -0.05 -2.09
N LEU A 140 6.02 0.14 -3.41
CA LEU A 140 4.77 0.25 -4.15
C LEU A 140 4.59 -1.05 -4.93
N LEU A 141 3.47 -1.74 -4.74
CA LEU A 141 3.19 -3.02 -5.38
C LEU A 141 1.90 -2.92 -6.19
N ASP A 142 1.96 -3.20 -7.49
CA ASP A 142 0.77 -3.27 -8.35
C ASP A 142 0.39 -4.72 -8.66
N GLU A 143 -0.75 -5.16 -8.13
CA GLU A 143 -1.31 -6.50 -8.24
C GLU A 143 -0.29 -7.63 -7.97
N PRO A 144 0.44 -7.60 -6.84
CA PRO A 144 1.50 -8.56 -6.54
C PRO A 144 1.00 -10.01 -6.39
N GLU A 145 -0.29 -10.20 -6.11
CA GLU A 145 -0.93 -11.52 -6.03
C GLU A 145 -1.10 -12.21 -7.38
N ARG A 146 -0.97 -11.48 -8.48
CA ARG A 146 -1.28 -11.98 -9.82
C ARG A 146 -0.36 -13.17 -10.13
N GLY A 147 -0.97 -14.31 -10.46
CA GLY A 147 -0.25 -15.52 -10.87
C GLY A 147 0.38 -16.32 -9.73
N LEU A 148 0.15 -15.95 -8.46
CA LEU A 148 0.61 -16.72 -7.32
C LEU A 148 -0.32 -17.90 -7.02
N ASP A 149 0.28 -19.02 -6.61
CA ASP A 149 -0.46 -20.13 -6.01
C ASP A 149 -0.73 -19.88 -4.51
N ILE A 150 -1.23 -20.90 -3.81
CA ILE A 150 -1.59 -20.78 -2.39
C ILE A 150 -0.36 -20.47 -1.53
N ASP A 151 0.79 -21.05 -1.85
CA ASP A 151 2.00 -20.90 -1.03
C ASP A 151 2.69 -19.57 -1.35
N GLY A 152 2.72 -19.14 -2.60
CA GLY A 152 3.13 -17.80 -3.00
C GLY A 152 2.26 -16.71 -2.35
N MET A 153 0.94 -16.91 -2.27
CA MET A 153 0.06 -15.98 -1.55
C MET A 153 0.36 -15.89 -0.05
N ARG A 154 0.70 -17.01 0.59
CA ARG A 154 1.12 -17.03 2.00
C ARG A 154 2.46 -16.33 2.17
N ALA A 155 3.43 -16.60 1.31
CA ALA A 155 4.74 -15.96 1.34
C ALA A 155 4.64 -14.44 1.14
N LEU A 156 3.81 -13.99 0.20
CA LEU A 156 3.51 -12.57 -0.01
C LEU A 156 2.93 -11.94 1.26
N GLU A 157 1.92 -12.55 1.87
CA GLU A 157 1.33 -12.03 3.11
C GLU A 157 2.35 -11.92 4.24
N GLU A 158 3.18 -12.95 4.44
CA GLU A 158 4.23 -12.92 5.45
C GLU A 158 5.27 -11.84 5.15
N ALA A 159 5.68 -11.68 3.90
CA ALA A 159 6.64 -10.66 3.49
C ALA A 159 6.09 -9.23 3.68
N LEU A 160 4.83 -8.98 3.34
CA LEU A 160 4.19 -7.68 3.57
C LEU A 160 4.12 -7.33 5.06
N LEU A 161 3.85 -8.32 5.92
CA LEU A 161 3.80 -8.11 7.38
C LEU A 161 5.20 -7.96 8.00
N ALA A 162 6.22 -8.60 7.40
CA ALA A 162 7.59 -8.55 7.86
C ALA A 162 8.33 -7.27 7.45
N PHE A 163 7.93 -6.65 6.34
CA PHE A 163 8.60 -5.47 5.83
C PHE A 163 8.59 -4.31 6.85
N PRO A 164 9.76 -3.75 7.22
CA PRO A 164 9.83 -2.74 8.28
C PRO A 164 9.41 -1.34 7.81
N GLY A 165 9.44 -1.09 6.50
CA GLY A 165 9.07 0.19 5.90
C GLY A 165 7.58 0.34 5.63
N ALA A 166 7.21 1.38 4.89
CA ALA A 166 5.84 1.57 4.43
C ALA A 166 5.59 0.82 3.12
N LEU A 167 4.34 0.42 2.93
CA LEU A 167 3.87 -0.32 1.77
C LEU A 167 2.62 0.34 1.21
N VAL A 168 2.56 0.46 -0.12
CA VAL A 168 1.34 0.81 -0.85
C VAL A 168 1.02 -0.34 -1.79
N VAL A 169 -0.07 -1.05 -1.54
CA VAL A 169 -0.42 -2.29 -2.25
C VAL A 169 -1.69 -2.07 -3.04
N ALA A 170 -1.59 -1.94 -4.36
CA ALA A 170 -2.73 -1.94 -5.25
C ALA A 170 -3.17 -3.38 -5.52
N THR A 171 -4.35 -3.75 -5.03
CA THR A 171 -4.85 -5.12 -5.13
C THR A 171 -6.37 -5.14 -5.21
N ALA A 172 -6.92 -6.19 -5.83
CA ALA A 172 -8.35 -6.48 -5.76
C ALA A 172 -8.67 -7.58 -4.71
N ASP A 173 -7.65 -8.21 -4.12
CA ASP A 173 -7.81 -9.28 -3.13
C ASP A 173 -8.17 -8.70 -1.76
N ARG A 174 -9.44 -8.82 -1.41
CA ARG A 174 -9.98 -8.38 -0.13
C ARG A 174 -9.45 -9.18 1.05
N ARG A 175 -9.07 -10.45 0.86
CA ARG A 175 -8.53 -11.30 1.93
C ARG A 175 -7.14 -10.86 2.31
N LEU A 176 -6.30 -10.54 1.32
CA LEU A 176 -4.99 -9.95 1.55
C LEU A 176 -5.12 -8.64 2.33
N LEU A 177 -5.97 -7.71 1.86
CA LEU A 177 -6.22 -6.44 2.53
C LEU A 177 -6.76 -6.61 3.94
N HIS A 178 -7.68 -7.54 4.17
CA HIS A 178 -8.22 -7.81 5.50
C HIS A 178 -7.14 -8.27 6.48
N ARG A 179 -6.09 -8.96 6.01
CA ARG A 179 -5.03 -9.50 6.86
C ARG A 179 -3.87 -8.54 7.06
N THR A 180 -3.58 -7.67 6.10
CA THR A 180 -2.36 -6.84 6.12
C THR A 180 -2.62 -5.33 6.21
N ALA A 181 -3.74 -4.82 5.68
CA ALA A 181 -3.92 -3.38 5.52
C ALA A 181 -4.17 -2.66 6.86
N THR A 182 -3.47 -1.56 7.03
CA THR A 182 -3.62 -0.63 8.18
C THR A 182 -4.33 0.65 7.79
N HIS A 183 -4.30 0.99 6.49
CA HIS A 183 -4.94 2.13 5.88
C HIS A 183 -5.49 1.73 4.53
N ILE A 184 -6.47 2.49 4.04
CA ILE A 184 -7.17 2.20 2.81
C ILE A 184 -7.22 3.44 1.92
N LEU A 185 -6.84 3.29 0.66
CA LEU A 185 -7.10 4.23 -0.44
C LEU A 185 -8.13 3.61 -1.36
N ALA A 186 -9.36 4.13 -1.32
CA ALA A 186 -10.48 3.55 -2.04
C ALA A 186 -10.96 4.43 -3.19
N PHE A 187 -10.89 3.92 -4.41
CA PHE A 187 -11.55 4.52 -5.56
C PHE A 187 -13.05 4.19 -5.49
N GLU A 188 -13.85 5.15 -4.99
CA GLU A 188 -15.29 5.00 -4.82
C GLU A 188 -16.10 5.44 -6.06
N GLY A 189 -15.42 6.05 -7.05
CA GLY A 189 -16.02 6.50 -8.31
C GLY A 189 -16.13 8.01 -8.44
N ASP A 190 -16.54 8.50 -9.60
CA ASP A 190 -16.65 9.94 -9.90
C ASP A 190 -15.36 10.73 -9.60
N SER A 191 -14.22 10.09 -9.86
CA SER A 191 -12.88 10.62 -9.58
C SER A 191 -12.57 10.84 -8.09
N ARG A 192 -13.44 10.33 -7.19
CA ARG A 192 -13.26 10.38 -5.75
C ARG A 192 -12.42 9.19 -5.28
N VAL A 193 -11.33 9.52 -4.62
CA VAL A 193 -10.49 8.57 -3.87
C VAL A 193 -10.61 8.92 -2.41
N GLU A 194 -11.06 7.95 -1.60
CA GLU A 194 -11.21 8.09 -0.16
C GLU A 194 -9.94 7.58 0.53
N TRP A 195 -9.34 8.42 1.38
CA TRP A 195 -8.32 8.01 2.34
C TRP A 195 -9.00 7.63 3.65
N PHE A 196 -8.78 6.40 4.11
CA PHE A 196 -9.35 5.89 5.35
C PHE A 196 -8.24 5.34 6.28
N PRO A 197 -7.94 6.03 7.39
CA PRO A 197 -7.08 5.50 8.43
C PRO A 197 -7.78 4.37 9.20
N GLY A 198 -7.37 3.13 8.94
CA GLY A 198 -7.97 1.97 9.56
C GLY A 198 -7.84 0.70 8.74
N ALA A 199 -7.97 -0.44 9.41
CA ALA A 199 -7.99 -1.74 8.76
C ALA A 199 -9.19 -1.88 7.82
N TYR A 200 -9.07 -2.79 6.85
CA TYR A 200 -10.09 -3.00 5.81
C TYR A 200 -11.50 -3.23 6.36
N ALA A 201 -11.66 -4.01 7.44
CA ALA A 201 -12.96 -4.27 8.04
C ALA A 201 -13.65 -3.01 8.58
N ALA A 202 -12.88 -2.08 9.14
CA ALA A 202 -13.40 -0.79 9.61
C ALA A 202 -13.83 0.08 8.43
N TYR A 203 -13.03 0.10 7.36
CA TYR A 203 -13.40 0.77 6.11
C TYR A 203 -14.69 0.19 5.51
N GLU A 204 -14.86 -1.13 5.48
CA GLU A 204 -16.10 -1.73 4.95
C GLU A 204 -17.33 -1.37 5.77
N ALA A 205 -17.20 -1.31 7.10
CA ALA A 205 -18.28 -0.89 7.98
C ALA A 205 -18.64 0.58 7.79
N ASP A 206 -17.64 1.45 7.68
CA ASP A 206 -17.81 2.87 7.36
C ASP A 206 -18.46 3.07 5.99
N ARG A 207 -17.93 2.41 4.95
CA ARG A 207 -18.48 2.45 3.59
C ARG A 207 -19.93 2.01 3.53
N ARG A 208 -20.30 0.93 4.24
CA ARG A 208 -21.70 0.48 4.37
C ARG A 208 -22.57 1.52 5.06
N ARG A 209 -22.04 2.20 6.08
CA ARG A 209 -22.77 3.25 6.81
C ARG A 209 -22.97 4.50 5.96
N ARG A 210 -21.97 4.91 5.17
CA ARG A 210 -22.02 6.09 4.27
C ARG A 210 -22.86 5.86 3.01
N LEU A 211 -22.69 4.72 2.36
CA LEU A 211 -23.26 4.45 1.03
C LEU A 211 -24.53 3.57 1.06
N GLY A 212 -24.87 2.97 2.21
CA GLY A 212 -26.05 2.12 2.36
C GLY A 212 -26.10 1.01 1.30
N ARG A 213 -27.22 0.90 0.58
CA ARG A 213 -27.42 -0.10 -0.49
C ARG A 213 -26.49 0.06 -1.71
N ALA A 214 -25.88 1.23 -1.89
CA ALA A 214 -24.88 1.45 -2.96
C ALA A 214 -23.51 0.82 -2.63
N ALA A 215 -23.27 0.41 -1.38
CA ALA A 215 -22.04 -0.29 -0.99
C ALA A 215 -21.97 -1.74 -1.53
N GLU A 216 -23.14 -2.38 -1.69
CA GLU A 216 -23.29 -3.79 -2.08
C GLU A 216 -23.25 -4.00 -3.60
N GLN A 217 -23.54 -2.95 -4.37
CA GLN A 217 -23.49 -3.03 -5.83
C GLN A 217 -22.09 -2.69 -6.33
N PRO A 218 -21.44 -3.55 -7.13
CA PRO A 218 -20.25 -3.17 -7.89
C PRO A 218 -20.69 -2.14 -8.94
N HIS A 219 -20.69 -0.87 -8.56
CA HIS A 219 -21.00 0.20 -9.49
C HIS A 219 -19.85 0.37 -10.47
N ARG A 220 -20.18 0.34 -11.76
CA ARG A 220 -19.27 0.79 -12.81
C ARG A 220 -18.95 2.25 -12.53
N ILE A 221 -17.72 2.56 -12.13
CA ILE A 221 -17.28 3.92 -11.85
C ILE A 221 -17.58 4.78 -13.07
N ARG A 222 -18.40 5.81 -12.87
CA ARG A 222 -18.56 6.91 -13.81
C ARG A 222 -17.38 7.85 -13.58
N PHE A 223 -16.71 8.26 -14.65
CA PHE A 223 -15.60 9.21 -14.58
C PHE A 223 -16.16 10.59 -14.89
N LYS A 224 -15.78 11.62 -14.11
CA LYS A 224 -16.12 13.00 -14.44
C LYS A 224 -15.33 13.42 -15.69
N LYS A 225 -15.98 14.09 -16.64
CA LYS A 225 -15.31 14.67 -17.80
C LYS A 225 -14.45 15.84 -17.33
N LEU A 226 -13.16 15.84 -17.69
CA LEU A 226 -12.30 17.01 -17.52
C LEU A 226 -12.82 18.11 -18.45
N THR A 227 -13.28 19.22 -17.87
CA THR A 227 -13.59 20.44 -18.62
C THR A 227 -12.34 21.31 -18.57
N ARG A 228 -11.63 21.44 -19.70
CA ARG A 228 -10.58 22.45 -19.85
C ARG A 228 -11.28 23.81 -19.90
N GLY A 229 -11.06 24.63 -18.86
CA GLY A 229 -11.30 26.08 -18.92
C GLY A 229 -10.15 26.77 -19.62
#